data_AF-A0A971Q3R3-F1
#
_entry.id   AF-A0A971Q3R3-F1
#
_cell.length_a   1.000
_cell.length_b   1.000
_cell.length_c   1.000
_cell.angle_alpha   90.00
_cell.angle_beta   90.00
_cell.angle_gamma   90.00
#
_symmetry.space_group_name_H-M   'P 1'
#
loop_
_entity.id
_entity.type
_entity.pdbx_description
1 polymer ?
#
loop_
_entity_poly.entity_id
_entity_poly.type
_entity_poly.pdbx_seq_one_letter_code
_entity_poly.pdbx_strand_id
1 'polypeptide(L)'
;MIALAALEAEDFLAPLLEEFVWKEQFGGRLPLVAVTMLAVAAGIWLLFGRQKEGFRVTAVYWLGCGVGTWLAMYLPVGQVLSTSALVIAMVSLLFAYLPYLHHRREQRRTWLTRPEVLTRRFAVAPGLTSSMTALSLLVLFFALCHVTSAASAVATLLMGVALLVVVDHGFRADAAFSGLALISLAPLSGLLAITGGESLRIATILNLALLVLGVWAFLWTWLAGVWQQQIVRGRPLTTAARLVGLAVHAGVMTLAFASLLLFKLAVWPQLRTVSELDDGPGRFAMLAAGGSVVAGVSLWIAVRRDSRTMGLLFLVNLLSLALAYVLRMPNVLYDVVAPYLPVWLIAAGLVVLLIALLARRRQWSGLAAPSALLATVVLPALLIASSVHLSSGFGLRIAMAILLASGAWALLRFAGSPAKAVRGR
;
A
#
# COMPACT_ATOMS: atom_id res chain seq x y z
N MET A 1 7.41 16.44 0.08
CA MET A 1 8.75 15.89 0.34
C MET A 1 9.13 14.82 -0.67
N ILE A 2 8.56 13.60 -0.69
CA ILE A 2 8.96 12.59 -1.72
C ILE A 2 8.65 13.02 -3.16
N ALA A 3 7.48 13.63 -3.42
CA ALA A 3 7.16 14.18 -4.73
C ALA A 3 7.98 15.44 -5.09
N LEU A 4 8.43 16.20 -4.09
CA LEU A 4 9.32 17.35 -4.30
C LEU A 4 10.75 16.88 -4.60
N ALA A 5 11.21 15.84 -3.91
CA ALA A 5 12.50 15.19 -4.15
C ALA A 5 12.54 14.45 -5.51
N ALA A 6 11.40 13.98 -6.01
CA ALA A 6 11.29 13.40 -7.35
C ALA A 6 11.38 14.48 -8.45
N LEU A 7 10.73 15.64 -8.24
CA LEU A 7 10.85 16.81 -9.12
C LEU A 7 12.25 17.42 -9.10
N GLU A 8 12.86 17.58 -7.91
CA GLU A 8 14.25 18.04 -7.78
C GLU A 8 15.27 17.04 -8.37
N ALA A 9 14.99 15.72 -8.30
CA ALA A 9 15.83 14.72 -8.94
C ALA A 9 15.70 14.76 -10.48
N GLU A 10 14.52 15.06 -11.01
CA GLU A 10 14.27 15.24 -12.44
C GLU A 10 14.99 16.48 -12.97
N ASP A 11 14.93 17.61 -12.25
CA ASP A 11 15.65 18.84 -12.56
C ASP A 11 17.18 18.70 -12.42
N PHE A 12 17.65 17.87 -11.48
CA PHE A 12 19.09 17.59 -11.30
C PHE A 12 19.64 16.62 -12.36
N LEU A 13 18.83 15.67 -12.83
CA LEU A 13 19.23 14.67 -13.84
C LEU A 13 19.08 15.20 -15.27
N ALA A 14 18.16 16.14 -15.53
CA ALA A 14 17.92 16.72 -16.84
C ALA A 14 19.21 17.26 -17.51
N PRO A 15 20.03 18.12 -16.87
CA PRO A 15 21.26 18.61 -17.50
C PRO A 15 22.34 17.52 -17.66
N LEU A 16 22.43 16.56 -16.73
CA LEU A 16 23.35 15.41 -16.82
C LEU A 16 22.98 14.43 -17.95
N LEU A 17 21.71 14.37 -18.33
CA LEU A 17 21.19 13.55 -19.42
C LEU A 17 21.24 14.29 -20.77
N GLU A 18 21.10 15.63 -20.77
CA GLU A 18 21.25 16.46 -21.97
C GLU A 18 22.71 16.52 -22.46
N GLU A 19 23.70 16.44 -21.57
CA GLU A 19 25.12 16.47 -21.93
C GLU A 19 25.63 15.15 -22.58
N PHE A 20 24.86 14.06 -22.48
CA PHE A 20 25.12 12.79 -23.18
C PHE A 20 24.46 12.75 -24.56
N VAL A 21 24.83 13.68 -25.43
CA VAL A 21 24.39 13.76 -26.83
C VAL A 21 24.93 12.56 -27.63
N TRP A 22 24.12 11.49 -27.75
CA TRP A 22 24.38 10.33 -28.62
C TRP A 22 23.42 10.25 -29.83
N LYS A 23 22.78 11.38 -30.19
CA LYS A 23 21.67 11.40 -31.15
C LYS A 23 22.05 11.16 -32.62
N GLU A 24 23.33 11.17 -32.99
CA GLU A 24 23.73 11.11 -34.41
C GLU A 24 24.34 9.79 -34.91
N GLN A 25 24.78 8.85 -34.06
CA GLN A 25 25.58 7.71 -34.57
C GLN A 25 24.88 6.36 -34.75
N PHE A 26 23.67 6.12 -34.22
CA PHE A 26 23.11 4.75 -34.17
C PHE A 26 21.64 4.57 -34.63
N GLY A 27 21.09 5.53 -35.37
CA GLY A 27 19.65 5.64 -35.68
C GLY A 27 18.94 4.52 -36.46
N GLY A 28 19.56 3.37 -36.74
CA GLY A 28 18.91 2.29 -37.49
C GLY A 28 19.21 0.84 -37.07
N ARG A 29 20.20 0.59 -36.21
CA ARG A 29 20.66 -0.78 -35.87
C ARG A 29 20.35 -1.24 -34.43
N LEU A 30 19.82 -0.34 -33.62
CA LEU A 30 19.49 -0.55 -32.20
C LEU A 30 18.57 -1.74 -31.88
N PRO A 31 17.42 -1.93 -32.55
CA PRO A 31 16.54 -3.08 -32.25
C PRO A 31 17.20 -4.42 -32.61
N LEU A 32 18.06 -4.44 -33.64
CA LEU A 32 18.81 -5.63 -34.04
C LEU A 32 19.88 -6.01 -33.01
N VAL A 33 20.58 -5.02 -32.44
CA VAL A 33 21.59 -5.23 -31.38
C VAL A 33 20.92 -5.70 -30.07
N ALA A 34 19.77 -5.12 -29.72
CA ALA A 34 19.00 -5.53 -28.54
C ALA A 34 18.49 -6.97 -28.63
N VAL A 35 17.89 -7.34 -29.77
CA VAL A 35 17.39 -8.70 -30.02
C VAL A 35 18.53 -9.70 -30.08
N THR A 36 19.66 -9.36 -30.71
CA THR A 36 20.82 -10.26 -30.77
C THR A 36 21.46 -10.44 -29.40
N MET A 37 21.55 -9.40 -28.56
CA MET A 37 22.07 -9.55 -27.20
C MET A 37 21.15 -10.32 -26.26
N LEU A 38 19.82 -10.14 -26.36
CA LEU A 38 18.84 -10.96 -25.63
C LEU A 38 18.88 -12.42 -26.10
N ALA A 39 19.02 -12.66 -27.41
CA ALA A 39 19.20 -14.00 -27.96
C ALA A 39 20.54 -14.64 -27.53
N VAL A 40 21.61 -13.85 -27.44
CA VAL A 40 22.92 -14.29 -26.92
C VAL A 40 22.84 -14.59 -25.43
N ALA A 41 22.17 -13.75 -24.63
CA ALA A 41 21.95 -14.02 -23.20
C ALA A 41 21.10 -15.30 -22.98
N ALA A 42 20.05 -15.49 -23.78
CA ALA A 42 19.23 -16.71 -23.77
C ALA A 42 20.02 -17.93 -24.26
N GLY A 43 20.86 -17.78 -25.28
CA GLY A 43 21.75 -18.82 -25.81
C GLY A 43 22.83 -19.22 -24.82
N ILE A 44 23.45 -18.25 -24.14
CA ILE A 44 24.42 -18.48 -23.07
C ILE A 44 23.76 -19.21 -21.89
N TRP A 45 22.52 -18.84 -21.55
CA TRP A 45 21.74 -19.53 -20.52
C TRP A 45 21.44 -21.00 -20.91
N LEU A 46 21.00 -21.24 -22.15
CA LEU A 46 20.72 -22.59 -22.65
C LEU A 46 21.97 -23.48 -22.76
N LEU A 47 23.12 -22.90 -23.14
CA LEU A 47 24.37 -23.64 -23.36
C LEU A 47 25.18 -23.86 -22.07
N PHE A 48 25.20 -22.88 -21.17
CA PHE A 48 26.13 -22.88 -20.02
C PHE A 48 25.45 -22.96 -18.65
N GLY A 49 24.10 -22.95 -18.58
CA GLY A 49 23.35 -23.14 -17.34
C GLY A 49 23.53 -24.51 -16.66
N ARG A 50 24.24 -25.45 -17.32
CA ARG A 50 24.38 -26.84 -16.89
C ARG A 50 25.65 -27.18 -16.10
N GLN A 51 26.64 -26.29 -15.97
CA GLN A 51 27.95 -26.69 -15.40
C GLN A 51 28.65 -25.63 -14.54
N LYS A 52 28.31 -25.59 -13.24
CA LYS A 52 28.77 -24.69 -12.16
C LYS A 52 28.00 -23.35 -12.11
N GLU A 53 27.00 -23.33 -11.25
CA GLU A 53 25.62 -23.10 -11.73
C GLU A 53 24.97 -21.77 -11.28
N GLY A 54 25.57 -21.01 -10.36
CA GLY A 54 24.90 -19.82 -9.78
C GLY A 54 25.43 -18.44 -10.18
N PHE A 55 26.75 -18.25 -10.08
CA PHE A 55 27.40 -16.96 -10.35
C PHE A 55 27.22 -16.53 -11.82
N ARG A 56 27.34 -17.49 -12.76
CA ARG A 56 27.17 -17.25 -14.19
C ARG A 56 25.74 -16.79 -14.53
N VAL A 57 24.72 -17.40 -13.92
CA VAL A 57 23.31 -17.03 -14.12
C VAL A 57 23.06 -15.61 -13.61
N THR A 58 23.60 -15.27 -12.44
CA THR A 58 23.48 -13.93 -11.86
C THR A 58 24.19 -12.88 -12.72
N ALA A 59 25.37 -13.19 -13.27
CA ALA A 59 26.09 -12.29 -14.18
C ALA A 59 25.32 -12.04 -15.48
N VAL A 60 24.77 -13.08 -16.11
CA VAL A 60 23.94 -12.91 -17.32
C VAL A 60 22.66 -12.13 -17.02
N TYR A 61 22.05 -12.35 -15.85
CA TYR A 61 20.90 -11.57 -15.39
C TYR A 61 21.23 -10.07 -15.27
N TRP A 62 22.35 -9.73 -14.62
CA TRP A 62 22.80 -8.34 -14.51
C TRP A 62 23.17 -7.73 -15.85
N LEU A 63 23.83 -8.47 -16.74
CA LEU A 63 24.10 -8.03 -18.12
C LEU A 63 22.81 -7.75 -18.88
N GLY A 64 21.80 -8.63 -18.78
CA GLY A 64 20.49 -8.41 -19.41
C GLY A 64 19.80 -7.15 -18.88
N CYS A 65 19.81 -6.94 -17.57
CA CYS A 65 19.25 -5.73 -16.96
C CYS A 65 20.03 -4.47 -17.34
N GLY A 66 21.36 -4.53 -17.32
CA GLY A 66 22.25 -3.42 -17.62
C GLY A 66 22.18 -2.99 -19.08
N VAL A 67 22.32 -3.92 -20.01
CA VAL A 67 22.17 -3.66 -21.46
C VAL A 67 20.77 -3.16 -21.76
N GLY A 68 19.75 -3.76 -21.15
CA GLY A 68 18.36 -3.33 -21.32
C GLY A 68 18.10 -1.90 -20.85
N THR A 69 18.65 -1.53 -19.70
CA THR A 69 18.57 -0.16 -19.15
C THR A 69 19.36 0.82 -20.00
N TRP A 70 20.55 0.42 -20.46
CA TRP A 70 21.38 1.23 -21.36
C TRP A 70 20.68 1.51 -22.69
N LEU A 71 19.99 0.51 -23.26
CA LEU A 71 19.16 0.69 -24.45
C LEU A 71 17.98 1.64 -24.20
N ALA A 72 17.39 1.61 -23.00
CA ALA A 72 16.30 2.52 -22.64
C ALA A 72 16.76 3.98 -22.55
N MET A 73 18.05 4.26 -22.34
CA MET A 73 18.60 5.64 -22.34
C MET A 73 18.54 6.31 -23.71
N TYR A 74 18.38 5.55 -24.80
CA TYR A 74 18.21 6.09 -26.14
C TYR A 74 16.77 6.56 -26.45
N LEU A 75 15.83 6.32 -25.53
CA LEU A 75 14.46 6.83 -25.63
C LEU A 75 14.37 8.28 -25.15
N PRO A 76 13.27 9.00 -25.49
CA PRO A 76 13.01 10.33 -24.92
C PRO A 76 13.09 10.30 -23.39
N VAL A 77 13.64 11.34 -22.77
CA VAL A 77 13.95 11.41 -21.32
C VAL A 77 12.75 10.97 -20.45
N GLY A 78 11.54 11.43 -20.76
CA GLY A 78 10.31 11.06 -20.04
C GLY A 78 9.85 9.59 -20.19
N GLN A 79 10.55 8.77 -20.97
CA GLN A 79 10.27 7.34 -21.14
C GLN A 79 11.39 6.45 -20.60
N VAL A 80 12.58 6.99 -20.32
CA VAL A 80 13.76 6.22 -19.93
C VAL A 80 13.50 5.41 -18.66
N LEU A 81 12.96 6.03 -17.61
CA LEU A 81 12.76 5.37 -16.32
C LEU A 81 11.68 4.28 -16.38
N SER A 82 10.51 4.58 -16.95
CA SER A 82 9.41 3.62 -17.06
C SER A 82 9.76 2.43 -17.97
N THR A 83 10.52 2.68 -19.04
CA THR A 83 11.01 1.61 -19.93
C THR A 83 12.10 0.78 -19.28
N SER A 84 13.03 1.40 -18.56
CA SER A 84 14.07 0.70 -17.80
C SER A 84 13.44 -0.25 -16.77
N ALA A 85 12.42 0.24 -16.04
CA ALA A 85 11.67 -0.57 -15.10
C ALA A 85 11.01 -1.78 -15.78
N LEU A 86 10.39 -1.58 -16.94
CA LEU A 86 9.76 -2.64 -17.74
C LEU A 86 10.78 -3.69 -18.19
N VAL A 87 11.93 -3.27 -18.71
CA VAL A 87 12.98 -4.19 -19.19
C VAL A 87 13.53 -5.01 -18.02
N ILE A 88 13.87 -4.37 -16.90
CA ILE A 88 14.33 -5.06 -15.68
C ILE A 88 13.29 -6.07 -15.22
N ALA A 89 12.01 -5.70 -15.22
CA ALA A 89 10.91 -6.58 -14.82
C ALA A 89 10.71 -7.77 -15.78
N MET A 90 10.79 -7.55 -17.10
CA MET A 90 10.71 -8.62 -18.10
C MET A 90 11.86 -9.61 -17.97
N VAL A 91 13.09 -9.12 -17.85
CA VAL A 91 14.28 -9.97 -17.63
C VAL A 91 14.13 -10.76 -16.33
N SER A 92 13.68 -10.11 -15.25
CA SER A 92 13.43 -10.75 -13.95
C SER A 92 12.37 -11.85 -14.05
N LEU A 93 11.27 -11.60 -14.75
CA LEU A 93 10.24 -12.61 -14.98
C LEU A 93 10.75 -13.78 -15.80
N LEU A 94 11.53 -13.53 -16.85
CA LEU A 94 12.10 -14.56 -17.72
C LEU A 94 13.05 -15.48 -16.92
N PHE A 95 13.92 -14.90 -16.10
CA PHE A 95 14.85 -15.64 -15.25
C PHE A 95 14.16 -16.37 -14.09
N ALA A 96 13.00 -15.90 -13.62
CA ALA A 96 12.19 -16.61 -12.63
C ALA A 96 11.36 -17.76 -13.24
N TYR A 97 10.75 -17.51 -14.41
CA TYR A 97 9.69 -18.37 -14.97
C TYR A 97 10.21 -19.45 -15.92
N LEU A 98 11.26 -19.19 -16.72
CA LEU A 98 11.81 -20.21 -17.63
C LEU A 98 12.32 -21.46 -16.89
N PRO A 99 13.12 -21.35 -15.81
CA PRO A 99 13.56 -22.53 -15.10
C PRO A 99 12.39 -23.22 -14.40
N TYR A 100 11.40 -22.47 -13.89
CA TYR A 100 10.16 -23.05 -13.33
C TYR A 100 9.39 -23.88 -14.37
N LEU A 101 9.19 -23.37 -15.58
CA LEU A 101 8.53 -24.10 -16.67
C LEU A 101 9.32 -25.36 -17.06
N HIS A 102 10.65 -25.28 -17.10
CA HIS A 102 11.50 -26.42 -17.39
C HIS A 102 11.32 -27.52 -16.33
N HIS A 103 11.39 -27.14 -15.05
CA HIS A 103 11.20 -28.06 -13.93
C HIS A 103 9.80 -28.70 -13.94
N ARG A 104 8.74 -27.91 -14.15
CA ARG A 104 7.37 -28.42 -14.23
C ARG A 104 7.15 -29.35 -15.42
N ARG A 105 7.79 -29.07 -16.56
CA ARG A 105 7.77 -29.96 -17.75
C ARG A 105 8.50 -31.27 -17.47
N GLU A 106 9.65 -31.21 -16.81
CA GLU A 106 10.43 -32.40 -16.43
C GLU A 106 9.63 -33.28 -15.47
N GLN A 107 9.04 -32.71 -14.41
CA GLN A 107 8.15 -33.41 -13.48
C GLN A 107 6.98 -34.08 -14.19
N ARG A 108 6.29 -33.38 -15.10
CA ARG A 108 5.17 -33.95 -15.87
C ARG A 108 5.59 -35.12 -16.75
N ARG A 109 6.76 -35.02 -17.40
CA ARG A 109 7.28 -36.08 -18.28
C ARG A 109 7.80 -37.30 -17.53
N THR A 110 8.27 -37.10 -16.30
CA THR A 110 8.95 -38.15 -15.51
C THR A 110 8.11 -38.67 -14.35
N TRP A 111 6.89 -38.17 -14.17
CA TRP A 111 5.98 -38.52 -13.07
C TRP A 111 5.76 -40.03 -12.88
N LEU A 112 5.64 -40.81 -13.98
CA LEU A 112 5.49 -42.28 -13.90
C LEU A 112 6.83 -43.05 -13.94
N THR A 113 7.88 -42.46 -14.50
CA THR A 113 9.12 -43.18 -14.86
C THR A 113 10.28 -42.92 -13.91
N ARG A 114 10.28 -41.79 -13.20
CA ARG A 114 11.32 -41.41 -12.22
C ARG A 114 10.72 -40.64 -11.04
N PRO A 115 10.16 -41.34 -10.05
CA PRO A 115 9.55 -40.69 -8.88
C PRO A 115 10.56 -39.85 -8.08
N GLU A 116 11.86 -40.14 -8.18
CA GLU A 116 12.91 -39.30 -7.58
C GLU A 116 12.85 -37.83 -8.04
N VAL A 117 12.42 -37.55 -9.28
CA VAL A 117 12.31 -36.19 -9.82
C VAL A 117 11.19 -35.40 -9.13
N LEU A 118 10.15 -36.08 -8.63
CA LEU A 118 9.06 -35.47 -7.87
C LEU A 118 9.53 -34.99 -6.48
N THR A 119 10.58 -35.62 -5.95
CA THR A 119 11.16 -35.26 -4.64
C THR A 119 12.25 -34.17 -4.73
N ARG A 120 12.79 -33.90 -5.93
CA ARG A 120 13.79 -32.85 -6.12
C ARG A 120 13.17 -31.47 -5.93
N ARG A 121 13.67 -30.73 -4.94
CA ARG A 121 13.32 -29.32 -4.76
C ARG A 121 13.92 -28.51 -5.90
N PHE A 122 13.11 -27.67 -6.54
CA PHE A 122 13.61 -26.65 -7.44
C PHE A 122 14.57 -25.72 -6.68
N ALA A 123 15.81 -25.63 -7.16
CA ALA A 123 16.80 -24.72 -6.60
C ALA A 123 16.87 -23.46 -7.48
N VAL A 124 16.54 -22.31 -6.90
CA VAL A 124 16.80 -21.02 -7.53
C VAL A 124 18.31 -20.81 -7.56
N ALA A 125 18.84 -20.28 -8.68
CA ALA A 125 20.26 -19.97 -8.81
C ALA A 125 20.74 -19.08 -7.63
N PRO A 126 21.82 -19.43 -6.92
CA PRO A 126 22.27 -18.66 -5.78
C PRO A 126 22.69 -17.25 -6.20
N GLY A 127 22.23 -16.24 -5.46
CA GLY A 127 22.44 -14.82 -5.77
C GLY A 127 21.32 -14.15 -6.58
N LEU A 128 20.52 -14.93 -7.33
CA LEU A 128 19.45 -14.39 -8.16
C LEU A 128 18.34 -13.74 -7.33
N THR A 129 17.88 -14.40 -6.25
CA THR A 129 16.83 -13.83 -5.38
C THR A 129 17.28 -12.52 -4.74
N SER A 130 18.54 -12.41 -4.30
CA SER A 130 19.07 -11.16 -3.73
C SER A 130 19.15 -10.06 -4.79
N SER A 131 19.62 -10.39 -5.99
CA SER A 131 19.73 -9.44 -7.10
C SER A 131 18.36 -8.93 -7.54
N MET A 132 17.38 -9.82 -7.70
CA MET A 132 16.00 -9.45 -8.01
C MET A 132 15.37 -8.59 -6.90
N THR A 133 15.64 -8.91 -5.63
CA THR A 133 15.13 -8.10 -4.51
C THR A 133 15.74 -6.68 -4.55
N ALA A 134 17.03 -6.55 -4.84
CA ALA A 134 17.67 -5.24 -5.00
C ALA A 134 17.07 -4.45 -6.18
N LEU A 135 16.95 -5.08 -7.35
CA LEU A 135 16.36 -4.45 -8.54
C LEU A 135 14.86 -4.15 -8.37
N SER A 136 14.15 -4.87 -7.50
CA SER A 136 12.75 -4.59 -7.20
C SER A 136 12.55 -3.24 -6.52
N LEU A 137 13.51 -2.79 -5.70
CA LEU A 137 13.49 -1.45 -5.10
C LEU A 137 13.71 -0.37 -6.16
N LEU A 138 14.59 -0.64 -7.13
CA LEU A 138 14.81 0.26 -8.27
C LEU A 138 13.56 0.36 -9.15
N VAL A 139 12.93 -0.77 -9.49
CA VAL A 139 11.66 -0.81 -10.24
C VAL A 139 10.56 -0.09 -9.48
N LEU A 140 10.47 -0.28 -8.15
CA LEU A 140 9.50 0.43 -7.31
C LEU A 140 9.73 1.94 -7.40
N PHE A 141 10.97 2.39 -7.28
CA PHE A 141 11.33 3.82 -7.37
C PHE A 141 10.98 4.40 -8.74
N PHE A 142 11.40 3.75 -9.84
CA PHE A 142 11.09 4.21 -11.20
C PHE A 142 9.57 4.24 -11.47
N ALA A 143 8.84 3.24 -11.00
CA ALA A 143 7.39 3.18 -11.15
C ALA A 143 6.67 4.25 -10.32
N LEU A 144 7.23 4.67 -9.18
CA LEU A 144 6.69 5.80 -8.41
C LEU A 144 6.94 7.14 -9.10
N CYS A 145 8.12 7.34 -9.70
CA CYS A 145 8.41 8.53 -10.51
C CYS A 145 7.48 8.63 -11.72
N HIS A 146 7.20 7.50 -12.38
CA HIS A 146 6.35 7.45 -13.59
C HIS A 146 5.05 6.68 -13.32
N VAL A 147 4.36 7.01 -12.23
CA VAL A 147 3.17 6.25 -11.79
C VAL A 147 2.02 6.31 -12.80
N THR A 148 1.97 7.35 -13.63
CA THR A 148 0.96 7.53 -14.69
C THR A 148 1.26 6.71 -15.95
N SER A 149 2.45 6.11 -16.08
CA SER A 149 2.83 5.34 -17.28
C SER A 149 2.27 3.92 -17.25
N ALA A 150 1.72 3.46 -18.37
CA ALA A 150 1.31 2.06 -18.54
C ALA A 150 2.48 1.09 -18.41
N ALA A 151 3.69 1.51 -18.80
CA ALA A 151 4.90 0.70 -18.66
C ALA A 151 5.23 0.43 -17.19
N SER A 152 5.02 1.41 -16.29
CA SER A 152 5.20 1.25 -14.84
C SER A 152 4.21 0.25 -14.24
N ALA A 153 2.95 0.26 -14.70
CA ALA A 153 1.93 -0.70 -14.27
C ALA A 153 2.33 -2.14 -14.64
N VAL A 154 2.77 -2.34 -15.87
CA VAL A 154 3.22 -3.65 -16.34
C VAL A 154 4.52 -4.06 -15.64
N ALA A 155 5.49 -3.16 -15.51
CA ALA A 155 6.77 -3.42 -14.86
C ALA A 155 6.60 -3.89 -13.41
N THR A 156 5.80 -3.17 -12.63
CA THR A 156 5.54 -3.51 -11.22
C THR A 156 4.81 -4.85 -11.09
N LEU A 157 3.84 -5.13 -11.95
CA LEU A 157 3.16 -6.43 -11.99
C LEU A 157 4.12 -7.57 -12.32
N LEU A 158 4.89 -7.46 -13.41
CA LEU A 158 5.81 -8.51 -13.85
C LEU A 158 6.91 -8.77 -12.82
N MET A 159 7.52 -7.72 -12.25
CA MET A 159 8.53 -7.85 -11.21
C MET A 159 7.94 -8.47 -9.94
N GLY A 160 6.74 -8.04 -9.53
CA GLY A 160 6.06 -8.59 -8.37
C GLY A 160 5.74 -10.09 -8.53
N VAL A 161 5.24 -10.50 -9.70
CA VAL A 161 5.01 -11.91 -10.03
C VAL A 161 6.33 -12.69 -10.05
N ALA A 162 7.38 -12.13 -10.64
CA ALA A 162 8.70 -12.78 -10.68
C ALA A 162 9.23 -13.07 -9.28
N LEU A 163 9.10 -12.12 -8.35
CA LEU A 163 9.48 -12.31 -6.94
C LEU A 163 8.64 -13.40 -6.26
N LEU A 164 7.32 -13.42 -6.47
CA LEU A 164 6.46 -14.46 -5.89
C LEU A 164 6.81 -15.86 -6.41
N VAL A 165 7.14 -16.00 -7.70
CA VAL A 165 7.59 -17.27 -8.30
C VAL A 165 8.88 -17.75 -7.63
N VAL A 166 9.84 -16.85 -7.39
CA VAL A 166 11.10 -17.19 -6.71
C VAL A 166 10.87 -17.54 -5.24
N VAL A 167 9.97 -16.82 -4.55
CA VAL A 167 9.61 -17.09 -3.14
C VAL A 167 8.94 -18.45 -2.95
N ASP A 168 8.17 -18.91 -3.94
CA ASP A 168 7.52 -20.24 -3.89
C ASP A 168 8.50 -21.39 -3.75
N HIS A 169 9.73 -21.21 -4.25
CA HIS A 169 10.75 -22.25 -4.26
C HIS A 169 11.90 -21.99 -3.29
N GLY A 170 12.05 -20.74 -2.83
CA GLY A 170 13.03 -20.34 -1.82
C GLY A 170 12.47 -19.20 -0.98
N PHE A 171 11.77 -19.55 0.11
CA PHE A 171 11.07 -18.55 0.91
C PHE A 171 12.05 -17.52 1.50
N ARG A 172 11.88 -16.26 1.09
CA ARG A 172 12.55 -15.09 1.67
C ARG A 172 11.50 -14.02 1.90
N ALA A 173 11.40 -13.57 3.16
CA ALA A 173 10.39 -12.61 3.57
C ALA A 173 10.53 -11.27 2.83
N ASP A 174 11.76 -10.80 2.64
CA ASP A 174 12.04 -9.51 1.96
C ASP A 174 11.56 -9.53 0.51
N ALA A 175 11.91 -10.59 -0.23
CA ALA A 175 11.49 -10.77 -1.63
C ALA A 175 9.96 -10.87 -1.74
N ALA A 176 9.33 -11.59 -0.80
CA ALA A 176 7.87 -11.69 -0.75
C ALA A 176 7.23 -10.32 -0.50
N PHE A 177 7.73 -9.56 0.49
CA PHE A 177 7.20 -8.25 0.83
C PHE A 177 7.33 -7.26 -0.33
N SER A 178 8.51 -7.19 -0.97
CA SER A 178 8.72 -6.39 -2.18
C SER A 178 7.77 -6.79 -3.32
N GLY A 179 7.54 -8.09 -3.51
CA GLY A 179 6.61 -8.60 -4.52
C GLY A 179 5.17 -8.15 -4.27
N LEU A 180 4.69 -8.25 -3.02
CA LEU A 180 3.36 -7.79 -2.63
C LEU A 180 3.21 -6.26 -2.79
N ALA A 181 4.24 -5.50 -2.44
CA ALA A 181 4.26 -4.04 -2.59
C ALA A 181 4.15 -3.62 -4.06
N LEU A 182 4.93 -4.24 -4.95
CA LEU A 182 4.90 -3.97 -6.39
C LEU A 182 3.55 -4.36 -7.02
N ILE A 183 2.98 -5.51 -6.65
CA ILE A 183 1.65 -5.93 -7.11
C ILE A 183 0.58 -4.92 -6.67
N SER A 184 0.73 -4.31 -5.49
CA SER A 184 -0.20 -3.29 -4.99
C SER A 184 -0.12 -1.99 -5.80
N LEU A 185 1.06 -1.66 -6.32
CA LEU A 185 1.27 -0.45 -7.13
C LEU A 185 0.72 -0.60 -8.55
N ALA A 186 0.69 -1.83 -9.10
CA ALA A 186 0.32 -2.07 -10.49
C ALA A 186 -1.09 -1.56 -10.87
N PRO A 187 -2.18 -1.82 -10.11
CA PRO A 187 -3.49 -1.28 -10.47
C PRO A 187 -3.60 0.23 -10.32
N LEU A 188 -2.89 0.83 -9.36
CA LEU A 188 -2.85 2.29 -9.23
C LEU A 188 -2.25 2.89 -10.49
N SER A 189 -1.10 2.38 -10.90
CA SER A 189 -0.43 2.86 -12.10
C SER A 189 -1.24 2.58 -13.38
N GLY A 190 -1.86 1.41 -13.47
CA GLY A 190 -2.70 1.04 -14.61
C GLY A 190 -3.96 1.90 -14.74
N LEU A 191 -4.66 2.17 -13.63
CA LEU A 191 -5.82 3.06 -13.63
C LEU A 191 -5.42 4.48 -14.01
N LEU A 192 -4.32 5.00 -13.45
CA LEU A 192 -3.82 6.32 -13.81
C LEU A 192 -3.46 6.43 -15.29
N ALA A 193 -2.81 5.41 -15.85
CA ALA A 193 -2.48 5.37 -17.27
C ALA A 193 -3.74 5.39 -18.17
N ILE A 194 -4.76 4.60 -17.83
CA ILE A 194 -6.03 4.54 -18.60
C ILE A 194 -6.80 5.86 -18.52
N THR A 195 -6.81 6.51 -17.35
CA THR A 195 -7.52 7.78 -17.14
C THR A 195 -6.79 9.01 -17.69
N GLY A 196 -5.65 8.84 -18.37
CA GLY A 196 -4.86 9.95 -18.89
C GLY A 196 -4.18 10.75 -17.77
N GLY A 197 -3.61 10.06 -16.78
CA GLY A 197 -3.10 10.64 -15.54
C GLY A 197 -2.10 11.78 -15.68
N GLU A 198 -1.39 11.89 -16.80
CA GLU A 198 -0.51 13.02 -17.13
C GLU A 198 -1.26 14.35 -17.24
N SER A 199 -2.54 14.30 -17.64
CA SER A 199 -3.43 15.47 -17.71
C SER A 199 -4.23 15.71 -16.42
N LEU A 200 -4.18 14.76 -15.46
CA LEU A 200 -4.94 14.87 -14.22
C LEU A 200 -4.23 15.76 -13.20
N ARG A 201 -4.99 16.65 -12.58
CA ARG A 201 -4.52 17.44 -11.42
C ARG A 201 -4.02 16.50 -10.33
N ILE A 202 -2.89 16.84 -9.69
CA ILE A 202 -2.24 16.04 -8.62
C ILE A 202 -3.24 15.54 -7.58
N ALA A 203 -4.19 16.38 -7.19
CA ALA A 203 -5.14 16.04 -6.15
C ALA A 203 -6.18 14.97 -6.60
N THR A 204 -6.44 14.82 -7.90
CA THR A 204 -7.23 13.71 -8.45
C THR A 204 -6.45 12.39 -8.42
N ILE A 205 -5.16 12.43 -8.73
CA ILE A 205 -4.25 11.28 -8.61
C ILE A 205 -4.23 10.78 -7.16
N LEU A 206 -4.16 11.70 -6.19
CA LEU A 206 -4.18 11.36 -4.76
C LEU A 206 -5.52 10.78 -4.29
N ASN A 207 -6.65 11.28 -4.77
CA ASN A 207 -7.97 10.71 -4.47
C ASN A 207 -8.11 9.27 -5.02
N LEU A 208 -7.63 9.03 -6.24
CA LEU A 208 -7.64 7.70 -6.82
C LEU A 208 -6.69 6.76 -6.05
N ALA A 209 -5.50 7.24 -5.71
CA ALA A 209 -4.55 6.51 -4.87
C ALA A 209 -5.16 6.12 -3.52
N LEU A 210 -5.90 7.03 -2.88
CA LEU A 210 -6.60 6.74 -1.63
C LEU A 210 -7.58 5.56 -1.76
N LEU A 211 -8.41 5.58 -2.80
CA LEU A 211 -9.37 4.51 -3.08
C LEU A 211 -8.65 3.18 -3.33
N VAL A 212 -7.65 3.18 -4.21
CA VAL A 212 -6.90 1.97 -4.59
C VAL A 212 -6.15 1.38 -3.41
N LEU A 213 -5.49 2.20 -2.59
CA LEU A 213 -4.81 1.74 -1.38
C LEU A 213 -5.80 1.15 -0.36
N GLY A 214 -6.98 1.77 -0.19
CA GLY A 214 -8.04 1.22 0.66
C GLY A 214 -8.52 -0.16 0.21
N VAL A 215 -8.75 -0.34 -1.10
CA VAL A 215 -9.13 -1.63 -1.69
C VAL A 215 -8.02 -2.66 -1.53
N TRP A 216 -6.76 -2.29 -1.74
CA TRP A 216 -5.62 -3.19 -1.56
C TRP A 216 -5.41 -3.63 -0.12
N ALA A 217 -5.59 -2.72 0.84
CA ALA A 217 -5.56 -3.05 2.25
C ALA A 217 -6.60 -4.13 2.59
N PHE A 218 -7.82 -4.00 2.05
CA PHE A 218 -8.86 -5.01 2.18
C PHE A 218 -8.45 -6.32 1.52
N LEU A 219 -8.01 -6.29 0.25
CA LEU A 219 -7.65 -7.48 -0.50
C LEU A 219 -6.56 -8.28 0.21
N TRP A 220 -5.47 -7.66 0.66
CA TRP A 220 -4.39 -8.37 1.37
C TRP A 220 -4.85 -8.97 2.69
N THR A 221 -5.65 -8.23 3.46
CA THR A 221 -6.14 -8.74 4.75
C THR A 221 -7.21 -9.82 4.60
N TRP A 222 -8.02 -9.77 3.56
CA TRP A 222 -8.95 -10.82 3.15
C TRP A 222 -8.22 -12.08 2.66
N LEU A 223 -7.26 -11.91 1.76
CA LEU A 223 -6.45 -12.98 1.19
C LEU A 223 -5.66 -13.73 2.27
N ALA A 224 -5.10 -13.01 3.25
CA ALA A 224 -4.48 -13.60 4.43
C ALA A 224 -5.45 -14.50 5.21
N GLY A 225 -6.73 -14.12 5.32
CA GLY A 225 -7.76 -14.93 5.96
C GLY A 225 -8.10 -16.19 5.16
N VAL A 226 -8.11 -16.11 3.83
CA VAL A 226 -8.29 -17.27 2.94
C VAL A 226 -7.10 -18.23 3.07
N TRP A 227 -5.87 -17.72 3.03
CA TRP A 227 -4.65 -18.52 3.14
C TRP A 227 -4.44 -19.12 4.53
N GLN A 228 -5.03 -18.53 5.57
CA GLN A 228 -4.98 -19.09 6.92
C GLN A 228 -5.60 -20.50 6.98
N GLN A 229 -6.53 -20.82 6.10
CA GLN A 229 -7.13 -22.16 5.97
C GLN A 229 -6.09 -23.23 5.57
N GLN A 230 -4.94 -22.83 5.03
CA GLN A 230 -3.85 -23.71 4.60
C GLN A 230 -2.82 -23.97 5.73
N ILE A 231 -3.07 -23.48 6.94
CA ILE A 231 -2.27 -23.75 8.14
C ILE A 231 -2.92 -24.90 8.92
N VAL A 232 -2.25 -26.06 8.98
CA VAL A 232 -2.74 -27.24 9.70
C VAL A 232 -1.85 -27.51 10.91
N ARG A 233 -2.45 -27.57 12.11
CA ARG A 233 -1.74 -27.76 13.39
C ARG A 233 -0.62 -26.73 13.61
N GLY A 234 -0.86 -25.47 13.23
CA GLY A 234 0.10 -24.38 13.36
C GLY A 234 1.26 -24.42 12.36
N ARG A 235 1.28 -25.37 11.41
CA ARG A 235 2.34 -25.48 10.39
C ARG A 235 1.81 -25.07 9.01
N PRO A 236 2.52 -24.20 8.27
CA PRO A 236 2.12 -23.80 6.92
C PRO A 236 2.38 -24.94 5.93
N LEU A 237 1.33 -25.44 5.29
CA LEU A 237 1.43 -26.52 4.28
C LEU A 237 1.89 -26.01 2.90
N THR A 238 1.67 -24.73 2.61
CA THR A 238 1.94 -24.11 1.32
C THR A 238 2.76 -22.83 1.49
N THR A 239 3.36 -22.33 0.41
CA THR A 239 4.01 -21.02 0.40
C THR A 239 3.01 -19.90 0.72
N ALA A 240 1.78 -19.97 0.19
CA ALA A 240 0.72 -19.03 0.51
C ALA A 240 0.38 -18.99 2.01
N ALA A 241 0.40 -20.13 2.70
CA ALA A 241 0.25 -20.18 4.16
C ALA A 241 1.39 -19.47 4.90
N ARG A 242 2.63 -19.51 4.36
CA ARG A 242 3.77 -18.74 4.91
C ARG A 242 3.63 -17.24 4.67
N LEU A 243 2.93 -16.84 3.62
CA LEU A 243 2.67 -15.44 3.28
C LEU A 243 1.58 -14.79 4.14
N VAL A 244 0.80 -15.56 4.91
CA VAL A 244 -0.30 -15.03 5.74
C VAL A 244 0.19 -13.85 6.59
N GLY A 245 1.26 -14.03 7.37
CA GLY A 245 1.82 -12.98 8.21
C GLY A 245 2.23 -11.75 7.40
N LEU A 246 2.89 -11.93 6.26
CA LEU A 246 3.36 -10.84 5.40
C LEU A 246 2.20 -10.09 4.73
N ALA A 247 1.17 -10.80 4.26
CA ALA A 247 -0.03 -10.19 3.68
C ALA A 247 -0.82 -9.38 4.72
N VAL A 248 -0.88 -9.84 5.97
CA VAL A 248 -1.41 -9.04 7.08
C VAL A 248 -0.64 -7.74 7.24
N HIS A 249 0.70 -7.81 7.33
CA HIS A 249 1.53 -6.63 7.52
C HIS A 249 1.42 -5.67 6.33
N ALA A 250 1.42 -6.19 5.10
CA ALA A 250 1.21 -5.41 3.88
C ALA A 250 -0.13 -4.68 3.94
N GLY A 251 -1.24 -5.38 4.22
CA GLY A 251 -2.56 -4.75 4.31
C GLY A 251 -2.65 -3.66 5.39
N VAL A 252 -2.04 -3.89 6.56
CA VAL A 252 -1.98 -2.91 7.65
C VAL A 252 -1.14 -1.68 7.27
N MET A 253 0.03 -1.88 6.64
CA MET A 253 0.89 -0.79 6.20
C MET A 253 0.23 0.02 5.10
N THR A 254 -0.36 -0.64 4.09
CA THR A 254 -1.13 0.02 3.03
C THR A 254 -2.28 0.85 3.62
N LEU A 255 -2.98 0.34 4.63
CA LEU A 255 -4.05 1.07 5.31
C LEU A 255 -3.51 2.29 6.07
N ALA A 256 -2.38 2.16 6.76
CA ALA A 256 -1.75 3.28 7.45
C ALA A 256 -1.32 4.38 6.47
N PHE A 257 -0.72 4.02 5.34
CA PHE A 257 -0.41 4.96 4.26
C PHE A 257 -1.66 5.63 3.69
N ALA A 258 -2.74 4.87 3.46
CA ALA A 258 -4.02 5.42 3.01
C ALA A 258 -4.61 6.40 4.04
N SER A 259 -4.48 6.10 5.34
CA SER A 259 -4.93 6.96 6.43
C SER A 259 -4.17 8.29 6.47
N LEU A 260 -2.84 8.24 6.30
CA LEU A 260 -2.00 9.44 6.18
C LEU A 260 -2.37 10.26 4.94
N LEU A 261 -2.63 9.58 3.81
CA LEU A 261 -3.05 10.22 2.58
C LEU A 261 -4.42 10.90 2.74
N LEU A 262 -5.38 10.26 3.42
CA LEU A 262 -6.68 10.83 3.75
C LEU A 262 -6.53 12.09 4.61
N PHE A 263 -5.70 12.04 5.65
CA PHE A 263 -5.42 13.22 6.48
C PHE A 263 -4.79 14.35 5.67
N LYS A 264 -3.80 14.05 4.82
CA LYS A 264 -3.18 15.03 3.93
C LYS A 264 -4.21 15.64 2.97
N LEU A 265 -5.09 14.83 2.38
CA LEU A 265 -6.17 15.29 1.52
C LEU A 265 -7.22 16.11 2.29
N ALA A 266 -7.44 15.84 3.58
CA ALA A 266 -8.32 16.64 4.40
C ALA A 266 -7.80 18.07 4.56
N VAL A 267 -6.52 18.24 4.87
CA VAL A 267 -5.88 19.55 5.09
C VAL A 267 -5.45 20.23 3.79
N TRP A 268 -5.41 19.51 2.67
CA TRP A 268 -4.96 20.00 1.35
C TRP A 268 -5.46 21.39 0.96
N PRO A 269 -6.76 21.74 1.11
CA PRO A 269 -7.26 23.06 0.72
C PRO A 269 -6.66 24.24 1.51
N GLN A 270 -6.09 23.97 2.68
CA GLN A 270 -5.52 24.98 3.59
C GLN A 270 -4.00 25.17 3.39
N LEU A 271 -3.38 24.39 2.52
CA LEU A 271 -1.94 24.49 2.27
C LEU A 271 -1.65 25.70 1.38
N ARG A 272 -0.83 26.63 1.88
CA ARG A 272 -0.45 27.89 1.19
C ARG A 272 0.16 27.70 -0.19
N THR A 273 0.68 26.51 -0.49
CA THR A 273 1.31 26.16 -1.76
C THR A 273 0.31 25.74 -2.85
N VAL A 274 -0.99 25.69 -2.55
CA VAL A 274 -2.03 25.29 -3.49
C VAL A 274 -2.72 26.55 -4.01
N SER A 275 -2.45 26.92 -5.26
CA SER A 275 -2.95 28.15 -5.90
C SER A 275 -4.40 28.05 -6.38
N GLU A 276 -4.94 26.84 -6.58
CA GLU A 276 -6.33 26.61 -6.99
C GLU A 276 -7.04 25.71 -5.96
N LEU A 277 -8.06 26.25 -5.27
CA LEU A 277 -9.01 25.45 -4.50
C LEU A 277 -9.82 24.58 -5.47
N ASP A 278 -9.44 23.32 -5.57
CA ASP A 278 -9.96 22.40 -6.57
C ASP A 278 -11.13 21.58 -5.96
N ASP A 279 -12.26 22.27 -5.73
CA ASP A 279 -13.44 21.81 -4.96
C ASP A 279 -14.59 21.24 -5.81
N GLY A 280 -14.29 20.75 -7.02
CA GLY A 280 -15.31 20.16 -7.89
C GLY A 280 -16.10 19.03 -7.20
N PRO A 281 -17.43 18.94 -7.39
CA PRO A 281 -18.29 17.97 -6.66
C PRO A 281 -17.88 16.51 -6.90
N GLY A 282 -17.39 16.18 -8.11
CA GLY A 282 -16.88 14.84 -8.41
C GLY A 282 -15.62 14.48 -7.61
N ARG A 283 -14.73 15.45 -7.33
CA ARG A 283 -13.52 15.24 -6.54
C ARG A 283 -13.86 15.02 -5.07
N PHE A 284 -14.85 15.76 -4.57
CA PHE A 284 -15.38 15.58 -3.23
C PHE A 284 -16.04 14.21 -3.06
N ALA A 285 -16.84 13.77 -4.04
CA ALA A 285 -17.43 12.44 -4.05
C ALA A 285 -16.36 11.33 -4.05
N MET A 286 -15.26 11.49 -4.80
CA MET A 286 -14.13 10.55 -4.77
C MET A 286 -13.43 10.52 -3.41
N LEU A 287 -13.19 11.67 -2.78
CA LEU A 287 -12.61 11.73 -1.45
C LEU A 287 -13.51 11.04 -0.41
N ALA A 288 -14.82 11.28 -0.49
CA ALA A 288 -15.82 10.64 0.35
C ALA A 288 -15.83 9.13 0.15
N ALA A 289 -15.83 8.66 -1.09
CA ALA A 289 -15.76 7.24 -1.43
C ALA A 289 -14.47 6.59 -0.91
N GLY A 290 -13.31 7.16 -1.23
CA GLY A 290 -12.01 6.65 -0.79
C GLY A 290 -11.85 6.64 0.73
N GLY A 291 -12.24 7.74 1.40
CA GLY A 291 -12.21 7.83 2.86
C GLY A 291 -13.18 6.86 3.54
N SER A 292 -14.37 6.65 2.95
CA SER A 292 -15.33 5.65 3.46
C SER A 292 -14.81 4.23 3.31
N VAL A 293 -14.13 3.90 2.21
CA VAL A 293 -13.46 2.61 2.03
C VAL A 293 -12.37 2.43 3.09
N VAL A 294 -11.49 3.40 3.28
CA VAL A 294 -10.41 3.33 4.27
C VAL A 294 -10.95 3.18 5.70
N ALA A 295 -11.97 3.95 6.08
CA ALA A 295 -12.64 3.82 7.37
C ALA A 295 -13.33 2.45 7.50
N GLY A 296 -14.07 2.01 6.48
CA GLY A 296 -14.77 0.73 6.47
C GLY A 296 -13.82 -0.46 6.60
N VAL A 297 -12.67 -0.44 5.93
CA VAL A 297 -11.63 -1.47 6.04
C VAL A 297 -11.00 -1.46 7.43
N SER A 298 -10.69 -0.28 7.98
CA SER A 298 -10.17 -0.14 9.35
C SER A 298 -11.13 -0.77 10.37
N LEU A 299 -12.43 -0.48 10.24
CA LEU A 299 -13.48 -1.04 11.07
C LEU A 299 -13.59 -2.56 10.90
N TRP A 300 -13.57 -3.04 9.66
CA TRP A 300 -13.66 -4.47 9.36
C TRP A 300 -12.50 -5.25 9.99
N ILE A 301 -11.26 -4.74 9.87
CA ILE A 301 -10.09 -5.36 10.51
C ILE A 301 -10.20 -5.29 12.05
N ALA A 302 -10.60 -4.13 12.59
CA ALA A 302 -10.78 -3.96 14.04
C ALA A 302 -11.76 -4.97 14.64
N VAL A 303 -12.89 -5.20 13.96
CA VAL A 303 -13.91 -6.16 14.39
C VAL A 303 -13.46 -7.61 14.18
N ARG A 304 -12.91 -7.94 13.00
CA ARG A 304 -12.55 -9.33 12.66
C ARG A 304 -11.33 -9.85 13.43
N ARG A 305 -10.41 -8.97 13.82
CA ARG A 305 -9.13 -9.35 14.46
C ARG A 305 -9.01 -8.86 15.89
N ASP A 306 -10.09 -8.29 16.43
CA ASP A 306 -10.15 -7.71 17.76
C ASP A 306 -8.99 -6.75 18.09
N SER A 307 -8.58 -5.95 17.09
CA SER A 307 -7.40 -5.10 17.19
C SER A 307 -7.77 -3.69 17.65
N ARG A 308 -7.30 -3.31 18.84
CA ARG A 308 -7.48 -1.95 19.40
C ARG A 308 -6.83 -0.87 18.54
N THR A 309 -5.65 -1.15 17.99
CA THR A 309 -4.92 -0.23 17.12
C THR A 309 -5.71 0.08 15.86
N MET A 310 -6.38 -0.92 15.28
CA MET A 310 -7.25 -0.72 14.11
C MET A 310 -8.53 0.02 14.46
N GLY A 311 -9.07 -0.19 15.66
CA GLY A 311 -10.18 0.60 16.19
C GLY A 311 -9.83 2.08 16.35
N LEU A 312 -8.62 2.40 16.82
CA LEU A 312 -8.11 3.77 16.86
C LEU A 312 -7.93 4.34 15.45
N LEU A 313 -7.34 3.57 14.54
CA LEU A 313 -7.14 3.99 13.15
C LEU A 313 -8.48 4.29 12.44
N PHE A 314 -9.52 3.50 12.71
CA PHE A 314 -10.88 3.77 12.24
C PHE A 314 -11.39 5.13 12.73
N LEU A 315 -11.23 5.46 14.01
CA LEU A 315 -11.65 6.75 14.56
C LEU A 315 -10.85 7.91 13.96
N VAL A 316 -9.55 7.74 13.76
CA VAL A 316 -8.69 8.73 13.08
C VAL A 316 -9.14 8.95 11.63
N ASN A 317 -9.51 7.89 10.93
CA ASN A 317 -10.00 7.97 9.55
C ASN A 317 -11.37 8.65 9.47
N LEU A 318 -12.29 8.34 10.39
CA LEU A 318 -13.56 9.07 10.50
C LEU A 318 -13.35 10.55 10.79
N LEU A 319 -12.45 10.89 11.71
CA LEU A 319 -12.14 12.28 12.04
C LEU A 319 -11.50 13.00 10.84
N SER A 320 -10.58 12.35 10.13
CA SER A 320 -9.95 12.89 8.93
C SER A 320 -10.97 13.11 7.81
N LEU A 321 -11.93 12.20 7.66
CA LEU A 321 -13.04 12.38 6.73
C LEU A 321 -13.93 13.55 7.14
N ALA A 322 -14.32 13.66 8.42
CA ALA A 322 -15.10 14.79 8.91
C ALA A 322 -14.36 16.13 8.71
N LEU A 323 -13.05 16.16 8.99
CA LEU A 323 -12.19 17.32 8.77
C LEU A 323 -12.15 17.72 7.29
N ALA A 324 -12.08 16.74 6.37
CA ALA A 324 -12.12 16.99 4.93
C ALA A 324 -13.42 17.68 4.48
N TYR A 325 -14.57 17.35 5.09
CA TYR A 325 -15.85 18.01 4.84
C TYR A 325 -15.86 19.43 5.41
N VAL A 326 -15.42 19.57 6.66
CA VAL A 326 -15.37 20.85 7.39
C VAL A 326 -14.52 21.89 6.64
N LEU A 327 -13.32 21.52 6.19
CA LEU A 327 -12.39 22.45 5.57
C LEU A 327 -12.77 22.87 4.15
N ARG A 328 -13.66 22.13 3.49
CA ARG A 328 -14.13 22.41 2.12
C ARG A 328 -15.50 23.09 2.06
N MET A 329 -16.22 23.12 3.18
CA MET A 329 -17.50 23.81 3.29
C MET A 329 -17.44 24.87 4.41
N PRO A 330 -16.56 25.89 4.30
CA PRO A 330 -16.37 26.87 5.36
C PRO A 330 -17.65 27.65 5.67
N ASN A 331 -18.48 27.96 4.67
CA ASN A 331 -19.75 28.67 4.90
C ASN A 331 -20.70 27.83 5.75
N VAL A 332 -20.81 26.52 5.49
CA VAL A 332 -21.58 25.60 6.35
C VAL A 332 -20.99 25.55 7.75
N LEU A 333 -19.65 25.58 7.87
CA LEU A 333 -19.00 25.60 9.16
C LEU A 333 -19.36 26.88 9.94
N TYR A 334 -19.22 28.06 9.35
CA TYR A 334 -19.46 29.33 10.04
C TYR A 334 -20.95 29.60 10.27
N ASP A 335 -21.82 29.25 9.32
CA ASP A 335 -23.24 29.59 9.37
C ASP A 335 -24.08 28.53 10.10
N VAL A 336 -23.66 27.26 10.08
CA VAL A 336 -24.46 26.13 10.59
C VAL A 336 -23.78 25.37 11.74
N VAL A 337 -22.45 25.22 11.71
CA VAL A 337 -21.75 24.39 12.72
C VAL A 337 -21.24 25.22 13.89
N ALA A 338 -20.58 26.35 13.64
CA ALA A 338 -19.95 27.20 14.64
C ALA A 338 -20.95 27.76 15.68
N PRO A 339 -22.17 28.21 15.30
CA PRO A 339 -23.15 28.69 16.27
C PRO A 339 -23.65 27.58 17.21
N TYR A 340 -23.62 26.33 16.75
CA TYR A 340 -24.14 25.15 17.47
C TYR A 340 -23.03 24.15 17.81
N LEU A 341 -21.76 24.56 17.82
CA LEU A 341 -20.61 23.68 18.00
C LEU A 341 -20.70 22.80 19.26
N PRO A 342 -21.13 23.32 20.43
CA PRO A 342 -21.32 22.50 21.62
C PRO A 342 -22.38 21.41 21.42
N VAL A 343 -23.46 21.71 20.70
CA VAL A 343 -24.55 20.75 20.41
C VAL A 343 -24.04 19.63 19.50
N TRP A 344 -23.28 19.99 18.46
CA TRP A 344 -22.65 19.02 17.55
C TRP A 344 -21.65 18.10 18.27
N LEU A 345 -20.84 18.64 19.17
CA LEU A 345 -19.89 17.87 19.98
C LEU A 345 -20.61 16.91 20.95
N ILE A 346 -21.73 17.33 21.55
CA ILE A 346 -22.57 16.43 22.38
C ILE A 346 -23.18 15.32 21.52
N ALA A 347 -23.75 15.66 20.36
CA ALA A 347 -24.32 14.68 19.44
C ALA A 347 -23.26 13.66 18.98
N ALA A 348 -22.06 14.12 18.62
CA ALA A 348 -20.93 13.26 18.29
C ALA A 348 -20.54 12.36 19.47
N GLY A 349 -20.48 12.91 20.68
CA GLY A 349 -20.22 12.15 21.91
C GLY A 349 -21.20 11.02 22.15
N LEU A 350 -22.50 11.29 21.97
CA LEU A 350 -23.56 10.29 22.09
C LEU A 350 -23.45 9.20 21.03
N VAL A 351 -23.15 9.55 19.78
CA VAL A 351 -22.95 8.58 18.69
C VAL A 351 -21.75 7.69 18.97
N VAL A 352 -20.61 8.24 19.39
CA VAL A 352 -19.41 7.46 19.71
C VAL A 352 -19.66 6.57 20.93
N LEU A 353 -20.39 7.05 21.94
CA LEU A 353 -20.79 6.25 23.09
C LEU A 353 -21.73 5.10 22.69
N LEU A 354 -22.69 5.35 21.80
CA LEU A 354 -23.57 4.31 21.25
C LEU A 354 -22.76 3.25 20.50
N ILE A 355 -21.78 3.65 19.69
CA ILE A 355 -20.85 2.74 19.01
C ILE A 355 -20.07 1.90 20.04
N ALA A 356 -19.56 2.51 21.11
CA ALA A 356 -18.85 1.80 22.18
C ALA A 356 -19.74 0.77 22.90
N LEU A 357 -21.00 1.14 23.19
CA LEU A 357 -21.99 0.26 23.82
C LEU A 357 -22.37 -0.92 22.90
N LEU A 358 -22.59 -0.64 21.62
CA LEU A 358 -22.93 -1.66 20.63
C LEU A 358 -21.75 -2.62 20.39
N ALA A 359 -20.54 -2.08 20.27
CA ALA A 359 -19.30 -2.84 20.16
C ALA A 359 -19.11 -3.77 21.36
N ARG A 360 -19.37 -3.28 22.59
CA ARG A 360 -19.30 -4.10 23.80
C ARG A 360 -20.35 -5.21 23.81
N ARG A 361 -21.60 -4.93 23.41
CA ARG A 361 -22.66 -5.96 23.32
C ARG A 361 -22.31 -7.06 22.32
N ARG A 362 -21.65 -6.71 21.22
CA ARG A 362 -21.20 -7.64 20.17
C ARG A 362 -19.84 -8.28 20.46
N GLN A 363 -19.24 -8.05 21.63
CA GLN A 363 -17.90 -8.52 22.02
C GLN A 363 -16.76 -8.04 21.10
N TRP A 364 -16.89 -6.86 20.51
CA TRP A 364 -15.84 -6.23 19.69
C TRP A 364 -14.90 -5.40 20.57
N SER A 365 -14.06 -6.07 21.36
CA SER A 365 -13.12 -5.43 22.31
C SER A 365 -12.20 -4.41 21.64
N GLY A 366 -11.79 -4.67 20.40
CA GLY A 366 -10.92 -3.82 19.58
C GLY A 366 -11.52 -2.45 19.27
N LEU A 367 -12.86 -2.35 19.19
CA LEU A 367 -13.54 -1.08 18.93
C LEU A 367 -14.11 -0.45 20.22
N ALA A 368 -14.55 -1.27 21.18
CA ALA A 368 -15.21 -0.78 22.39
C ALA A 368 -14.32 0.13 23.25
N ALA A 369 -13.05 -0.26 23.47
CA ALA A 369 -12.11 0.52 24.28
C ALA A 369 -11.75 1.89 23.66
N PRO A 370 -11.32 1.97 22.38
CA PRO A 370 -10.99 3.27 21.78
C PRO A 370 -12.20 4.19 21.63
N SER A 371 -13.39 3.65 21.28
CA SER A 371 -14.61 4.46 21.22
C SER A 371 -15.04 4.97 22.60
N ALA A 372 -14.91 4.15 23.65
CA ALA A 372 -15.20 4.58 25.01
C ALA A 372 -14.26 5.71 25.46
N LEU A 373 -12.95 5.61 25.18
CA LEU A 373 -11.98 6.65 25.51
C LEU A 373 -12.29 7.97 24.78
N LEU A 374 -12.61 7.90 23.49
CA LEU A 374 -12.95 9.09 22.71
C LEU A 374 -14.23 9.77 23.20
N ALA A 375 -15.26 8.99 23.57
CA ALA A 375 -16.52 9.51 24.10
C ALA A 375 -16.40 10.09 25.52
N THR A 376 -15.53 9.54 26.36
CA THR A 376 -15.46 9.88 27.80
C THR A 376 -14.35 10.90 28.14
N VAL A 377 -13.31 10.99 27.31
CA VAL A 377 -12.14 11.85 27.59
C VAL A 377 -11.97 12.92 26.52
N VAL A 378 -11.86 12.53 25.25
CA VAL A 378 -11.45 13.44 24.17
C VAL A 378 -12.56 14.43 23.81
N LEU A 379 -13.76 13.94 23.51
CA LEU A 379 -14.89 14.81 23.15
C LEU A 379 -15.30 15.76 24.28
N PRO A 380 -15.36 15.31 25.55
CA PRO A 380 -15.63 16.21 26.65
C PRO A 380 -14.51 17.25 26.89
N ALA A 381 -13.24 16.90 26.72
CA ALA A 381 -12.13 17.86 26.81
C ALA A 381 -12.20 18.92 25.69
N LEU A 382 -12.51 18.52 24.45
CA LEU A 382 -12.73 19.44 23.33
C LEU A 382 -13.93 20.35 23.59
N LEU A 383 -14.99 19.82 24.18
CA LEU A 383 -16.18 20.59 24.53
C LEU A 383 -15.88 21.61 25.63
N ILE A 384 -15.11 21.26 26.69
CA ILE A 384 -14.60 22.24 27.65
C ILE A 384 -13.78 23.32 26.94
N ALA A 385 -12.78 22.94 26.13
CA ALA A 385 -11.90 23.88 25.45
C ALA A 385 -12.67 24.86 24.54
N SER A 386 -13.70 24.37 23.84
CA SER A 386 -14.58 25.20 23.01
C SER A 386 -15.50 26.12 23.82
N SER A 387 -15.89 25.71 25.03
CA SER A 387 -16.78 26.48 25.92
C SER A 387 -16.07 27.61 26.66
N VAL A 388 -14.74 27.61 26.75
CA VAL A 388 -13.95 28.70 27.35
C VAL A 388 -14.08 30.02 26.55
N HIS A 389 -14.54 29.96 25.30
CA HIS A 389 -14.83 31.14 24.48
C HIS A 389 -16.32 31.55 24.44
N LEU A 390 -17.21 30.83 25.13
CA LEU A 390 -18.64 31.13 25.20
C LEU A 390 -18.98 31.74 26.57
N SER A 391 -19.46 32.98 26.59
CA SER A 391 -19.77 33.76 27.81
C SER A 391 -20.95 33.23 28.65
N SER A 392 -21.62 32.16 28.22
CA SER A 392 -22.81 31.63 28.91
C SER A 392 -22.50 30.41 29.77
N GLY A 393 -22.61 30.57 31.09
CA GLY A 393 -22.36 29.51 32.09
C GLY A 393 -23.24 28.25 31.99
N PHE A 394 -24.19 28.19 31.04
CA PHE A 394 -25.03 27.03 30.79
C PHE A 394 -24.30 25.93 30.00
N GLY A 395 -23.49 26.30 29.00
CA GLY A 395 -22.71 25.35 28.20
C GLY A 395 -21.64 24.63 29.03
N LEU A 396 -20.97 25.37 29.91
CA LEU A 396 -19.98 24.83 30.85
C LEU A 396 -20.59 23.84 31.87
N ARG A 397 -21.83 24.11 32.33
CA ARG A 397 -22.53 23.23 33.29
C ARG A 397 -22.96 21.91 32.67
N ILE A 398 -23.45 21.94 31.43
CA ILE A 398 -23.78 20.72 30.67
C ILE A 398 -22.51 19.95 30.30
N ALA A 399 -21.45 20.65 29.90
CA ALA A 399 -20.12 20.08 29.67
C ALA A 399 -19.61 19.29 30.87
N MET A 400 -19.62 19.94 32.05
CA MET A 400 -19.23 19.31 33.32
C MET A 400 -20.15 18.16 33.69
N ALA A 401 -21.47 18.28 33.51
CA ALA A 401 -22.41 17.21 33.81
C ALA A 401 -22.17 15.97 32.93
N ILE A 402 -21.89 16.16 31.64
CA ILE A 402 -21.55 15.08 30.72
C ILE A 402 -20.18 14.48 31.07
N LEU A 403 -19.18 15.30 31.42
CA LEU A 403 -17.86 14.83 31.89
C LEU A 403 -17.94 14.02 33.17
N LEU A 404 -18.73 14.49 34.14
CA LEU A 404 -18.91 13.81 35.43
C LEU A 404 -19.71 12.52 35.24
N ALA A 405 -20.75 12.53 34.40
CA ALA A 405 -21.53 11.33 34.11
C ALA A 405 -20.72 10.29 33.29
N SER A 406 -19.95 10.74 32.30
CA SER A 406 -19.12 9.87 31.45
C SER A 406 -17.88 9.37 32.19
N GLY A 407 -17.24 10.21 33.00
CA GLY A 407 -16.14 9.86 33.90
C GLY A 407 -16.57 8.91 35.01
N ALA A 408 -17.72 9.15 35.65
CA ALA A 408 -18.30 8.21 36.62
C ALA A 408 -18.66 6.88 35.97
N TRP A 409 -19.22 6.87 34.75
CA TRP A 409 -19.51 5.64 34.01
C TRP A 409 -18.23 4.87 33.63
N ALA A 410 -17.18 5.57 33.19
CA ALA A 410 -15.89 4.98 32.86
C ALA A 410 -15.22 4.37 34.11
N LEU A 411 -15.21 5.09 35.23
CA LEU A 411 -14.68 4.61 36.52
C LEU A 411 -15.47 3.39 37.03
N LEU A 412 -16.80 3.45 37.04
CA LEU A 412 -17.64 2.36 37.55
C LEU A 412 -17.57 1.07 36.71
N ARG A 413 -17.24 1.15 35.40
CA ARG A 413 -17.24 -0.02 34.51
C ARG A 413 -15.88 -0.48 34.00
N PHE A 414 -14.84 0.34 34.05
CA PHE A 414 -13.47 -0.05 33.66
C PHE A 414 -12.52 -0.23 34.85
N ALA A 415 -12.76 0.42 36.00
CA ALA A 415 -11.99 0.12 37.22
C ALA A 415 -12.45 -1.18 37.92
N GLY A 416 -13.64 -1.70 37.58
CA GLY A 416 -14.22 -2.91 38.17
C GLY A 416 -13.79 -4.25 37.53
N SER A 417 -12.72 -4.29 36.73
CA SER A 417 -12.22 -5.56 36.16
C SER A 417 -10.71 -5.79 36.32
N PRO A 418 -10.17 -5.81 37.55
CA PRO A 418 -9.09 -6.74 37.87
C PRO A 418 -9.70 -8.09 38.32
N ALA A 419 -9.11 -9.21 37.90
CA ALA A 419 -9.30 -10.56 38.47
C ALA A 419 -10.27 -11.58 37.83
N LYS A 420 -10.48 -11.60 36.49
CA LYS A 420 -10.92 -12.84 35.80
C LYS A 420 -10.24 -13.05 34.44
N ALA A 421 -8.91 -13.12 34.41
CA ALA A 421 -8.15 -13.64 33.27
C ALA A 421 -6.89 -14.42 33.68
N VAL A 422 -6.92 -15.02 34.87
CA VAL A 422 -6.02 -16.12 35.26
C VAL A 422 -6.92 -17.28 35.67
N ARG A 423 -7.46 -17.99 34.68
CA ARG A 423 -7.98 -19.38 34.77
C ARG A 423 -8.51 -19.81 33.39
N GLY A 424 -7.68 -20.58 32.69
CA GLY A 424 -8.09 -21.63 31.75
C GLY A 424 -8.56 -21.21 30.35
N ARG A 425 -7.65 -21.18 29.39
CA ARG A 425 -7.49 -22.21 28.34
C ARG A 425 -6.35 -21.87 27.40
#